data_AF-A0A9P0PM49-F1
#
_entry.id   AF-A0A9P0PM49-F1
#
_cell.length_a   1.000
_cell.length_b   1.000
_cell.length_c   1.000
_cell.angle_alpha   90.00
_cell.angle_beta   90.00
_cell.angle_gamma   90.00
#
_symmetry.space_group_name_H-M   'P 1'
#
loop_
_entity.id
_entity.type
_entity.pdbx_description
1 polymer ?
#
loop_
_entity_poly.entity_id
_entity_poly.type
_entity_poly.pdbx_seq_one_letter_code
_entity_poly.pdbx_strand_id
1 'polypeptide(L)'
;MDQEGTFLTALGNSLSYCSRYRAWAPGHPLKNDDVQDCVVLDSSRMWRTVDCRRPFPALCELYPEKPPDDILRGFTDVDCESIKNNAKKIICVRQKKLYEIYKNSSRADKCALENGIFGE
;
A
#
# COMPACT_ATOMS: atom_id res chain seq x y z
N MET A 1 18.68 -4.54 -0.74
CA MET A 1 19.66 -4.06 -1.73
C MET A 1 18.92 -3.07 -2.58
N ASP A 2 19.39 -1.83 -2.64
CA ASP A 2 18.75 -0.80 -3.42
C ASP A 2 19.06 -1.07 -4.90
N GLN A 3 18.01 -1.32 -5.69
CA GLN A 3 18.14 -1.68 -7.08
C GLN A 3 17.76 -0.49 -7.95
N GLU A 4 18.72 0.00 -8.72
CA GLU A 4 18.52 1.10 -9.67
C GLU A 4 17.31 0.83 -10.60
N GLY A 5 16.49 1.86 -10.78
CA GLY A 5 15.20 1.78 -11.49
C GLY A 5 14.04 1.15 -10.69
N THR A 6 14.25 0.73 -9.44
CA THR A 6 13.16 0.38 -8.52
C THR A 6 12.85 1.56 -7.59
N PHE A 7 11.57 1.85 -7.39
CA PHE A 7 11.13 2.99 -6.59
C PHE A 7 10.18 2.54 -5.50
N LEU A 8 10.31 3.17 -4.33
CA LEU A 8 9.38 3.01 -3.22
C LEU A 8 8.46 4.23 -3.14
N THR A 9 7.28 4.07 -2.56
CA THR A 9 6.45 5.21 -2.12
C THR A 9 7.09 5.88 -0.89
N ALA A 10 6.63 7.08 -0.52
CA ALA A 10 7.00 7.71 0.75
C ALA A 10 6.65 6.86 2.00
N LEU A 11 5.83 5.81 1.85
CA LEU A 11 5.48 4.84 2.89
C LEU A 11 6.36 3.57 2.84
N GLY A 12 7.46 3.57 2.07
CA GLY A 12 8.36 2.41 1.91
C GLY A 12 7.79 1.26 1.07
N ASN A 13 6.48 1.24 0.80
CA ASN A 13 5.86 0.24 -0.08
C ASN A 13 6.48 0.32 -1.46
N SER A 14 6.99 -0.81 -1.97
CA SER A 14 7.52 -0.85 -3.33
C SER A 14 6.44 -0.49 -4.33
N LEU A 15 6.72 0.51 -5.16
CA LEU A 15 5.86 0.81 -6.29
C LEU A 15 5.79 -0.41 -7.22
N SER A 16 6.87 -1.17 -7.41
CA SER A 16 6.85 -2.36 -8.29
C SER A 16 5.85 -3.41 -7.83
N TYR A 17 5.60 -3.49 -6.53
CA TYR A 17 4.69 -4.44 -5.93
C TYR A 17 3.24 -3.91 -5.85
N CYS A 18 3.01 -2.76 -5.19
CA CYS A 18 1.66 -2.27 -4.88
C CYS A 18 1.01 -1.38 -5.96
N SER A 19 1.73 -0.88 -6.98
CA SER A 19 1.13 -0.07 -8.05
C SER A 19 1.82 -0.22 -9.40
N ARG A 20 1.12 -0.83 -10.37
CA ARG A 20 1.62 -0.94 -11.75
C ARG A 20 1.58 0.38 -12.51
N TYR A 21 0.63 1.27 -12.21
CA TYR A 21 0.50 2.55 -12.90
C TYR A 21 1.42 3.61 -12.28
N ARG A 22 2.20 4.28 -13.13
CA ARG A 22 3.03 5.45 -12.82
C ARG A 22 2.97 6.37 -14.03
N ALA A 23 2.68 7.64 -13.82
CA ALA A 23 2.52 8.60 -14.92
C ALA A 23 3.86 9.17 -15.40
N TRP A 24 4.90 8.34 -15.57
CA TRP A 24 6.25 8.80 -15.94
C TRP A 24 6.23 9.68 -17.19
N ALA A 25 6.91 10.82 -17.12
CA ALA A 25 7.17 11.68 -18.25
C ALA A 25 8.07 10.96 -19.29
N PRO A 26 8.03 11.33 -20.57
CA PRO A 26 8.86 10.72 -21.60
C PRO A 26 10.34 10.72 -21.20
N GLY A 27 10.98 9.55 -21.25
CA GLY A 27 12.38 9.34 -20.85
C GLY A 27 12.60 9.07 -19.35
N HIS A 28 11.58 9.19 -18.50
CA HIS A 28 11.67 8.86 -17.08
C HIS A 28 11.13 7.44 -16.77
N PRO A 29 11.58 6.78 -15.68
CA PRO A 29 12.70 7.18 -14.83
C PRO A 29 14.00 7.17 -15.64
N LEU A 30 14.86 8.16 -15.41
CA LEU A 30 16.19 8.18 -16.01
C LEU A 30 16.95 6.97 -15.45
N LYS A 31 17.58 6.20 -16.34
CA LYS A 31 18.32 5.00 -15.98
C LYS A 31 19.81 5.29 -16.00
N ASN A 32 20.53 4.77 -15.02
CA ASN A 32 21.97 4.99 -14.83
C ASN A 32 22.30 6.46 -14.51
N ASP A 33 21.44 7.13 -13.76
CA ASP A 33 21.67 8.48 -13.22
C ASP A 33 21.71 8.37 -11.69
N ASP A 34 22.91 8.34 -11.12
CA ASP A 34 23.18 8.19 -9.69
C ASP A 34 22.87 9.44 -8.85
N VAL A 35 22.25 10.45 -9.46
CA VAL A 35 21.87 11.71 -8.82
C VAL A 35 20.35 11.87 -8.72
N GLN A 36 19.55 11.16 -9.53
CA GLN A 36 18.12 11.45 -9.73
C GLN A 36 17.15 10.42 -9.11
N ASP A 37 17.30 10.13 -7.82
CA ASP A 37 16.46 9.12 -7.12
C ASP A 37 15.06 9.60 -6.71
N CYS A 38 14.82 10.91 -6.63
CA CYS A 38 13.56 11.46 -6.14
C CYS A 38 12.52 11.65 -7.23
N VAL A 39 11.23 11.46 -6.90
CA VAL A 39 10.12 11.59 -7.85
C VAL A 39 9.29 12.86 -7.57
N VAL A 40 9.08 13.69 -8.58
CA VAL A 40 8.18 14.85 -8.53
C VAL A 40 7.09 14.78 -9.59
N LEU A 41 5.96 15.45 -9.32
CA LEU A 41 4.92 15.73 -10.32
C LEU A 41 5.27 17.03 -11.06
N ASP A 42 5.38 16.97 -12.39
CA ASP A 42 5.57 18.15 -13.22
C ASP A 42 4.24 18.87 -13.53
N SER A 43 4.33 20.03 -14.21
CA SER A 43 3.16 20.82 -14.62
C SER A 43 2.20 20.10 -15.56
N SER A 44 2.67 19.05 -16.25
CA SER A 44 1.87 18.18 -17.11
C SER A 44 1.20 17.05 -16.32
N ARG A 45 1.36 17.01 -14.99
CA ARG A 45 0.94 15.95 -14.05
C ARG A 45 1.65 14.63 -14.30
N MET A 46 2.85 14.67 -14.87
CA MET A 46 3.69 13.51 -15.14
C MET A 46 4.79 13.37 -14.08
N TRP A 47 5.21 12.14 -13.81
CA TRP A 47 6.25 11.83 -12.82
C TRP A 47 7.63 12.01 -13.46
N ARG A 48 8.55 12.68 -12.75
CA ARG A 48 9.94 12.82 -13.16
C ARG A 48 10.87 12.42 -12.04
N THR A 49 11.91 11.68 -12.39
CA THR A 49 13.12 11.58 -11.57
C THR A 49 13.84 12.93 -11.54
N VAL A 50 14.35 13.32 -10.37
CA VAL A 50 15.07 14.57 -10.10
C VAL A 50 16.10 14.40 -8.97
N ASP A 51 17.09 15.29 -8.94
CA ASP A 51 18.03 15.42 -7.82
C ASP A 51 17.29 15.79 -6.52
N CYS A 52 17.35 14.89 -5.54
CA CYS A 52 16.73 15.03 -4.22
C CYS A 52 17.17 16.28 -3.45
N ARG A 53 18.33 16.86 -3.75
CA ARG A 53 18.87 18.04 -3.08
C ARG A 53 18.19 19.34 -3.54
N ARG A 54 17.40 19.30 -4.62
CA ARG A 54 16.70 20.47 -5.15
C ARG A 54 15.40 20.74 -4.39
N PRO A 55 15.09 21.99 -4.03
CA PRO A 55 13.83 22.32 -3.36
C PRO A 55 12.65 22.26 -4.35
N PHE A 56 11.57 21.58 -3.93
CA PHE A 56 10.30 21.50 -4.66
C PHE A 56 9.11 21.67 -3.70
N PRO A 57 7.96 22.19 -4.16
CA PRO A 57 6.70 22.09 -3.44
C PRO A 57 6.26 20.63 -3.28
N ALA A 58 5.67 20.28 -2.13
CA ALA A 58 5.16 18.95 -1.84
C ALA A 58 3.62 18.91 -1.83
N LEU A 59 3.06 17.77 -2.24
CA LEU A 59 1.65 17.45 -2.07
C LEU A 59 1.50 16.44 -0.92
N CYS A 60 0.67 16.75 0.06
CA CYS A 60 0.32 15.81 1.13
C CYS A 60 -1.00 15.11 0.79
N GLU A 61 -1.01 13.78 0.82
CA GLU A 61 -2.23 12.97 0.74
C GLU A 61 -2.65 12.54 2.15
N LEU A 62 -3.96 12.61 2.44
CA LEU A 62 -4.53 12.17 3.72
C LEU A 62 -5.81 11.37 3.47
N TYR A 63 -5.85 10.15 3.99
CA TYR A 63 -6.97 9.23 3.82
C TYR A 63 -8.03 9.45 4.92
N PRO A 64 -9.30 9.76 4.58
CA PRO A 64 -10.38 9.92 5.55
C PRO A 64 -10.98 8.58 5.99
N GLU A 65 -11.02 7.65 5.04
CA GLU A 65 -11.42 6.27 5.20
C GLU A 65 -10.34 5.36 4.60
N LYS A 66 -10.69 4.09 4.43
CA LYS A 66 -9.83 2.99 4.78
C LYS A 66 -10.30 1.74 3.99
N PRO A 67 -9.54 0.63 3.97
CA PRO A 67 -9.29 -0.07 2.72
C PRO A 67 -9.66 -1.57 2.84
N PRO A 68 -10.41 -2.12 1.87
CA PRO A 68 -10.57 -3.58 1.79
C PRO A 68 -9.67 -4.39 0.80
N ASP A 69 -8.88 -5.34 1.30
CA ASP A 69 -8.07 -6.48 0.77
C ASP A 69 -8.86 -7.79 0.72
N ASP A 70 -8.44 -8.78 -0.07
CA ASP A 70 -9.29 -9.92 -0.43
C ASP A 70 -9.14 -11.19 0.44
N ILE A 71 -8.86 -11.06 1.75
CA ILE A 71 -8.50 -12.22 2.62
C ILE A 71 -9.63 -12.73 3.52
N LEU A 72 -10.60 -11.89 3.85
CA LEU A 72 -11.39 -12.04 5.09
C LEU A 72 -12.89 -12.25 4.85
N ARG A 73 -13.25 -12.70 3.63
CA ARG A 73 -14.63 -13.02 3.20
C ARG A 73 -15.32 -14.10 4.05
N GLY A 74 -14.56 -14.84 4.86
CA GLY A 74 -15.07 -15.80 5.83
C GLY A 74 -15.55 -15.22 7.18
N PHE A 75 -15.51 -13.90 7.40
CA PHE A 75 -15.78 -13.30 8.73
C PHE A 75 -16.85 -12.21 8.77
N THR A 76 -17.29 -11.70 7.61
CA THR A 76 -18.30 -10.63 7.51
C THR A 76 -19.67 -11.10 8.00
N ASP A 77 -20.14 -12.17 7.38
CA ASP A 77 -21.51 -12.68 7.50
C ASP A 77 -21.63 -13.86 8.48
N VAL A 78 -20.54 -14.19 9.18
CA VAL A 78 -20.59 -15.17 10.25
C VAL A 78 -21.15 -14.50 11.51
N ASP A 79 -22.31 -14.98 11.94
CA ASP A 79 -22.79 -14.80 13.31
C ASP A 79 -22.00 -15.72 14.24
N CYS A 80 -21.01 -15.17 14.94
CA CYS A 80 -20.22 -15.91 15.92
C CYS A 80 -21.07 -16.40 17.12
N GLU A 81 -22.26 -15.83 17.38
CA GLU A 81 -23.13 -16.27 18.47
C GLU A 81 -23.76 -17.63 18.20
N SER A 82 -24.08 -17.96 16.94
CA SER A 82 -24.57 -19.27 16.49
C SER A 82 -23.60 -20.45 16.73
N ILE A 83 -22.32 -20.17 17.00
CA ILE A 83 -21.27 -21.18 17.14
C ILE A 83 -21.33 -21.83 18.54
N LYS A 84 -21.85 -23.06 18.61
CA LYS A 84 -21.97 -23.86 19.85
C LYS A 84 -20.64 -24.20 20.54
N ASN A 85 -19.53 -24.28 19.80
CA ASN A 85 -18.22 -24.61 20.37
C ASN A 85 -17.50 -23.33 20.84
N ASN A 86 -17.26 -23.22 22.15
CA ASN A 86 -16.70 -22.02 22.76
C ASN A 86 -15.32 -21.61 22.18
N ALA A 87 -14.43 -22.56 21.91
CA ALA A 87 -13.12 -22.27 21.33
C ALA A 87 -13.24 -21.71 19.89
N LYS A 88 -14.10 -22.31 19.06
CA LYS A 88 -14.38 -21.80 17.70
C LYS A 88 -15.07 -20.42 17.72
N LYS A 89 -15.96 -20.18 18.69
CA LYS A 89 -16.61 -18.88 18.90
C LYS A 89 -15.60 -17.77 19.23
N ILE A 90 -14.66 -18.03 20.15
CA ILE A 90 -13.58 -17.09 20.51
C ILE A 90 -12.71 -16.74 19.28
N ILE A 91 -12.37 -17.73 18.46
CA ILE A 91 -11.59 -17.53 17.23
C ILE A 91 -12.36 -16.67 16.21
N CYS A 92 -13.64 -16.97 15.99
CA CYS A 92 -14.52 -16.19 15.10
C CYS A 92 -14.58 -14.70 15.48
N VAL A 93 -14.82 -14.41 16.77
CA VAL A 93 -14.89 -13.02 17.28
C VAL A 93 -13.56 -12.28 17.06
N ARG A 94 -12.43 -12.95 17.30
CA ARG A 94 -11.10 -12.39 17.07
C ARG A 94 -10.87 -12.05 15.59
N GLN A 95 -11.26 -12.94 14.68
CA GLN A 95 -11.08 -12.73 13.23
C GLN A 95 -12.03 -11.68 12.67
N LYS A 96 -13.29 -11.62 13.14
CA LYS A 96 -14.23 -10.55 12.77
C LYS A 96 -13.76 -9.16 13.22
N LYS A 97 -13.15 -9.06 14.41
CA LYS A 97 -12.51 -7.82 14.88
C LYS A 97 -11.31 -7.41 14.01
N LEU A 98 -10.49 -8.37 13.56
CA LEU A 98 -9.42 -8.10 12.59
C LEU A 98 -10.00 -7.62 11.25
N TYR A 99 -11.13 -8.20 10.79
CA TYR A 99 -11.79 -7.74 9.56
C TYR A 99 -12.17 -6.26 9.60
N GLU A 100 -12.82 -5.80 10.66
CA GLU A 100 -13.22 -4.39 10.74
C GLU A 100 -12.01 -3.45 10.89
N ILE A 101 -10.92 -3.86 11.55
CA ILE A 101 -9.65 -3.10 11.59
C ILE A 101 -9.02 -3.01 10.20
N TYR A 102 -9.02 -4.09 9.44
CA TYR A 102 -8.30 -4.13 8.18
C TYR A 102 -9.09 -3.36 7.09
N LYS A 103 -10.44 -3.52 7.04
CA LYS A 103 -11.40 -2.60 6.37
C LYS A 103 -11.18 -1.13 6.81
N ASN A 104 -10.40 -0.90 7.89
CA ASN A 104 -9.93 0.35 8.53
C ASN A 104 -8.38 0.63 8.66
N SER A 105 -7.55 0.45 7.61
CA SER A 105 -6.18 1.06 7.40
C SER A 105 -6.05 2.17 6.29
N SER A 106 -5.35 2.02 5.14
CA SER A 106 -5.44 2.86 3.88
C SER A 106 -5.12 2.08 2.56
N ARG A 107 -5.34 2.59 1.32
CA ARG A 107 -5.20 1.77 0.07
C ARG A 107 -3.78 1.21 -0.17
N ALA A 108 -2.74 1.81 0.41
CA ALA A 108 -1.40 1.24 0.44
C ALA A 108 -1.23 0.21 1.57
N ASP A 109 -1.80 0.46 2.76
CA ASP A 109 -1.77 -0.47 3.89
C ASP A 109 -2.57 -1.75 3.61
N LYS A 110 -3.57 -1.66 2.72
CA LYS A 110 -4.24 -2.80 2.05
C LYS A 110 -3.17 -3.82 1.60
N CYS A 111 -2.39 -3.41 0.60
CA CYS A 111 -1.34 -4.20 -0.04
C CYS A 111 -0.29 -4.75 0.95
N ALA A 112 -0.04 -4.06 2.08
CA ALA A 112 0.87 -4.53 3.13
C ALA A 112 0.25 -5.62 4.03
N LEU A 113 -1.03 -5.50 4.38
CA LEU A 113 -1.74 -6.47 5.23
C LEU A 113 -1.95 -7.82 4.52
N GLU A 114 -2.08 -7.83 3.19
CA GLU A 114 -2.14 -9.07 2.40
C GLU A 114 -0.87 -9.93 2.53
N ASN A 115 0.30 -9.26 2.61
CA ASN A 115 1.60 -9.93 2.62
C ASN A 115 1.99 -10.50 3.99
N GLY A 116 1.41 -10.01 5.09
CA GLY A 116 1.63 -10.57 6.43
C GLY A 116 0.83 -11.84 6.72
N ILE A 117 -0.11 -12.22 5.85
CA ILE A 117 -0.98 -13.40 6.02
C ILE A 117 -0.61 -14.54 5.05
N PHE A 118 0.06 -14.23 3.93
CA PHE A 118 0.46 -15.20 2.90
C PHE A 118 1.97 -15.24 2.59
N GLY A 119 2.80 -14.53 3.35
CA GLY A 119 4.27 -14.62 3.23
C GLY A 119 4.84 -15.81 4.01
N GLU A 120 5.13 -16.91 3.31
CA GLU A 120 6.19 -17.87 3.67
C GLU A 120 7.55 -17.43 3.12
#